data_AF-A0A835LDF3-F1
#
_entry.id   AF-A0A835LDF3-F1
#
_cell.length_a   1.000
_cell.length_b   1.000
_cell.length_c   1.000
_cell.angle_alpha   90.00
_cell.angle_beta   90.00
_cell.angle_gamma   90.00
#
_symmetry.space_group_name_H-M   'P 1'
#
loop_
_entity.id
_entity.type
_entity.pdbx_description
1 polymer ?
#
loop_
_entity_poly.entity_id
_entity_poly.type
_entity_poly.pdbx_seq_one_letter_code
_entity_poly.pdbx_strand_id
1 'polypeptide(L)'
;MYPRLVPIIRTLKSSNRTFCSSTFTSTQIPKPEYPTTRISDLRQRLSTESPTLSDFIKLRDNESYSVEVGTKKKPLPKPKWMKESIPGGEKYGKIKKKLRELNLHTVCEEAKCPNLGECWSGGETGTATATIMILGDTCTRGCRFCNVKTSRNPLPPDPNEPSNVAEAIASWGLDYIVITSVDRDDLPDQGSGHFVETVQKLKILKPDILIEALVGKSLSKSSFGGKNMTNAIGNHRSDVNQVNYGTSDEEGSFACGEGFYDDEIV
;
A
#
# COMPACT_ATOMS: atom_id res chain seq x y z
N MET A 1 -56.60 3.90 -44.80
CA MET A 1 -55.84 3.48 -43.61
C MET A 1 -55.39 4.74 -42.86
N TYR A 2 -56.16 5.11 -41.86
CA TYR A 2 -55.88 6.03 -40.73
C TYR A 2 -56.54 5.34 -39.53
N PRO A 3 -56.02 5.41 -38.29
CA PRO A 3 -55.90 6.70 -37.60
C PRO A 3 -54.71 6.87 -36.65
N ARG A 4 -54.70 8.10 -36.12
CA ARG A 4 -53.86 8.74 -35.10
C ARG A 4 -54.52 8.61 -33.72
N LEU A 5 -53.68 8.67 -32.66
CA LEU A 5 -53.92 9.08 -31.26
C LEU A 5 -54.67 8.13 -30.31
N VAL A 6 -54.09 7.87 -29.12
CA VAL A 6 -54.53 8.35 -27.77
C VAL A 6 -53.37 8.12 -26.76
N PRO A 7 -53.06 9.06 -25.83
CA PRO A 7 -52.05 8.87 -24.78
C PRO A 7 -52.61 8.12 -23.55
N ILE A 8 -51.83 7.21 -22.97
CA ILE A 8 -52.20 6.50 -21.75
C ILE A 8 -51.68 7.28 -20.54
N ILE A 9 -52.60 7.97 -19.87
CA ILE A 9 -52.45 8.48 -18.51
C ILE A 9 -52.55 7.27 -17.56
N ARG A 10 -51.49 6.96 -16.80
CA ARG A 10 -51.59 6.04 -15.66
C ARG A 10 -51.68 6.82 -14.36
N THR A 11 -52.78 6.57 -13.67
CA THR A 11 -53.22 7.11 -12.40
C THR A 11 -52.28 6.68 -11.26
N LEU A 12 -51.79 7.65 -10.48
CA LEU A 12 -51.10 7.40 -9.22
C LEU A 12 -52.13 6.97 -8.16
N LYS A 13 -52.05 5.72 -7.72
CA LYS A 13 -52.87 5.21 -6.63
C LYS A 13 -52.19 5.58 -5.30
N SER A 14 -52.78 6.57 -4.63
CA SER A 14 -52.48 6.91 -3.24
C SER A 14 -52.68 5.67 -2.35
N SER A 15 -51.60 5.25 -1.68
CA SER A 15 -51.68 4.32 -0.54
C SER A 15 -51.40 5.13 0.72
N ASN A 16 -52.46 5.39 1.47
CA ASN A 16 -52.39 5.87 2.85
C ASN A 16 -51.62 4.84 3.68
N ARG A 17 -50.38 5.15 4.05
CA ARG A 17 -49.73 4.50 5.19
C ARG A 17 -49.87 5.41 6.40
N THR A 18 -50.58 4.87 7.38
CA THR A 18 -50.81 5.40 8.71
C THR A 18 -49.48 5.80 9.36
N PHE A 19 -49.35 7.06 9.72
CA PHE A 19 -48.23 7.58 10.52
C PHE A 19 -48.32 6.97 11.92
N CYS A 20 -47.42 6.04 12.23
CA CYS A 20 -47.16 5.65 13.61
C CYS A 20 -46.17 6.67 14.17
N SER A 21 -46.68 7.59 14.99
CA SER A 21 -45.88 8.57 15.72
C SER A 21 -45.17 7.86 16.87
N SER A 22 -44.03 7.26 16.59
CA SER A 22 -43.06 6.90 17.61
C SER A 22 -42.16 8.10 17.83
N THR A 23 -42.38 8.81 18.94
CA THR A 23 -41.41 9.74 19.52
C THR A 23 -40.10 9.00 19.75
N PHE A 24 -39.17 9.11 18.81
CA PHE A 24 -37.78 8.78 19.06
C PHE A 24 -37.23 9.87 19.97
N THR A 25 -37.22 9.62 21.26
CA THR A 25 -36.40 10.36 22.20
C THR A 25 -34.95 10.11 21.79
N SER A 26 -34.41 10.99 20.96
CA SER A 26 -32.99 11.07 20.65
C SER A 26 -32.28 11.38 21.96
N THR A 27 -31.83 10.33 22.65
CA THR A 27 -30.81 10.49 23.67
C THR A 27 -29.55 10.82 22.89
N GLN A 28 -29.32 12.12 22.67
CA GLN A 28 -28.05 12.60 22.17
C GLN A 28 -26.99 12.15 23.17
N ILE A 29 -26.19 11.16 22.79
CA ILE A 29 -24.90 10.94 23.44
C ILE A 29 -24.12 12.24 23.14
N PRO A 30 -23.75 13.04 24.14
CA PRO A 30 -23.01 14.26 23.89
C PRO A 30 -21.72 13.86 23.20
N LYS A 31 -21.53 14.36 21.98
CA LYS A 31 -20.24 14.36 21.30
C LYS A 31 -19.24 14.93 22.31
N PRO A 32 -18.13 14.26 22.65
CA PRO A 32 -17.16 14.86 23.55
C PRO A 32 -16.70 16.16 22.89
N GLU A 33 -17.12 17.27 23.49
CA GLU A 33 -16.71 18.60 23.09
C GLU A 33 -15.25 18.67 23.54
N TYR A 34 -14.33 18.40 22.62
CA TYR A 34 -12.92 18.49 22.92
C TYR A 34 -12.62 19.95 23.23
N PRO A 35 -12.32 20.32 24.49
CA PRO A 35 -11.87 21.66 24.75
C PRO A 35 -10.60 21.84 23.91
N THR A 36 -10.41 23.03 23.35
CA THR A 36 -9.13 23.46 22.76
C THR A 36 -8.11 23.55 23.89
N THR A 37 -7.73 22.40 24.43
CA THR A 37 -6.72 22.27 25.48
C THR A 37 -5.46 22.83 24.87
N ARG A 38 -5.04 24.00 25.35
CA ARG A 38 -3.73 24.54 25.03
C ARG A 38 -2.72 23.43 25.27
N ILE A 39 -1.68 23.37 24.44
CA ILE A 39 -0.62 22.36 24.55
C ILE A 39 -0.06 22.28 26.00
N SER A 40 -0.16 23.36 26.78
CA SER A 40 0.13 23.38 28.23
C SER A 40 -0.67 22.35 29.04
N ASP A 41 -1.97 22.25 28.82
CA ASP A 41 -2.87 21.39 29.60
C ASP A 41 -2.64 19.93 29.22
N LEU A 42 -2.42 19.65 27.93
CA LEU A 42 -2.01 18.32 27.48
C LEU A 42 -0.66 17.93 28.07
N ARG A 43 0.32 18.85 28.10
CA ARG A 43 1.63 18.59 28.75
C ARG A 43 1.49 18.34 30.24
N GLN A 44 0.63 19.07 30.93
CA GLN A 44 0.37 18.89 32.36
C GLN A 44 -0.32 17.55 32.64
N ARG A 45 -1.27 17.15 31.79
CA ARG A 45 -1.91 15.83 31.89
C ARG A 45 -0.92 14.71 31.60
N LEU A 46 -0.15 14.82 30.52
CA LEU A 46 0.90 13.84 30.21
C LEU A 46 1.96 13.77 31.32
N SER A 47 2.36 14.89 31.92
CA SER A 47 3.31 14.85 33.04
C SER A 47 2.75 14.23 34.31
N THR A 48 1.41 14.21 34.47
CA THR A 48 0.73 13.65 35.65
C THR A 48 0.31 12.20 35.44
N GLU A 49 -0.11 11.84 34.23
CA GLU A 49 -0.68 10.53 33.87
C GLU A 49 0.34 9.60 33.19
N SER A 50 1.43 10.12 32.62
CA SER A 50 2.40 9.28 31.92
C SER A 50 3.35 8.60 32.92
N PRO A 51 3.52 7.28 32.84
CA PRO A 51 4.40 6.54 33.73
C PRO A 51 5.84 7.06 33.62
N THR A 52 6.50 7.21 34.76
CA THR A 52 7.90 7.64 34.80
C THR A 52 8.82 6.49 34.43
N LEU A 53 10.05 6.79 34.02
CA LEU A 53 11.07 5.76 33.76
C LEU A 53 11.27 4.83 34.97
N SER A 54 11.16 5.38 36.19
CA SER A 54 11.23 4.61 37.43
C SER A 54 10.08 3.62 37.59
N ASP A 55 8.90 3.94 37.06
CA ASP A 55 7.75 3.02 37.05
C ASP A 55 8.00 1.85 36.09
N PHE A 56 8.63 2.10 34.93
CA PHE A 56 9.04 1.04 34.00
C PHE A 56 10.12 0.12 34.59
N ILE A 57 11.09 0.66 35.32
CA ILE A 57 12.14 -0.13 35.98
C ILE A 57 11.53 -1.00 37.08
N LYS A 58 10.64 -0.45 37.91
CA LYS A 58 9.95 -1.20 38.96
C LYS A 58 9.07 -2.32 38.40
N LEU A 59 8.44 -2.11 37.24
CA LEU A 59 7.67 -3.15 36.55
C LEU A 59 8.54 -4.30 36.06
N ARG A 60 9.84 -4.05 35.77
CA ARG A 60 10.81 -5.09 35.40
C ARG A 60 11.22 -5.94 36.61
N ASP A 61 11.36 -5.34 37.77
CA ASP A 61 11.80 -6.02 39.00
C ASP A 61 10.68 -6.79 39.70
N ASN A 62 9.41 -6.37 39.53
CA ASN A 62 8.24 -7.03 40.15
C ASN A 62 7.52 -8.06 39.24
N GLU A 63 8.07 -8.44 38.07
CA GLU A 63 7.42 -9.31 37.06
C GLU A 63 5.98 -8.89 36.63
N SER A 64 5.52 -7.70 37.00
CA SER A 64 4.12 -7.29 36.88
C SER A 64 3.72 -6.82 35.49
N TYR A 65 4.68 -6.46 34.62
CA TYR A 65 4.40 -6.09 33.23
C TYR A 65 5.03 -7.12 32.29
N SER A 66 4.41 -8.29 32.25
CA SER A 66 4.68 -9.29 31.22
C SER A 66 3.60 -9.16 30.15
N VAL A 67 3.94 -8.50 29.04
CA VAL A 67 3.11 -8.61 27.82
C VAL A 67 3.35 -10.01 27.29
N GLU A 68 2.33 -10.87 27.34
CA GLU A 68 2.41 -12.17 26.66
C GLU A 68 2.74 -11.89 25.20
N VAL A 69 3.89 -12.40 24.75
CA VAL A 69 4.29 -12.38 23.35
C VAL A 69 4.08 -13.77 22.79
N GLY A 70 3.26 -13.85 21.75
CA GLY A 70 2.97 -15.12 21.07
C GLY A 70 4.25 -15.73 20.50
N THR A 71 4.42 -17.03 20.69
CA THR A 71 5.53 -17.77 20.05
C THR A 71 5.11 -18.20 18.64
N LYS A 72 6.07 -18.55 17.78
CA LYS A 72 5.75 -19.09 16.43
C LYS A 72 4.81 -20.30 16.48
N LYS A 73 4.92 -21.14 17.53
CA LYS A 73 4.06 -22.33 17.72
C LYS A 73 2.68 -21.99 18.29
N LYS A 74 2.55 -20.85 18.99
CA LYS A 74 1.30 -20.38 19.59
C LYS A 74 1.20 -18.86 19.43
N PRO A 75 0.86 -18.37 18.23
CA PRO A 75 0.74 -16.93 17.98
C PRO A 75 -0.47 -16.39 18.73
N LEU A 76 -0.32 -15.21 19.33
CA LEU A 76 -1.45 -14.50 19.91
C LEU A 76 -2.32 -13.94 18.78
N PRO A 77 -3.66 -13.97 18.93
CA PRO A 77 -4.55 -13.42 17.94
C PRO A 77 -4.34 -11.91 17.83
N LYS A 78 -4.37 -11.39 16.60
CA LYS A 78 -4.33 -9.95 16.36
C LYS A 78 -5.51 -9.26 17.08
N PRO A 79 -5.30 -8.08 17.69
CA PRO A 79 -6.38 -7.29 18.28
C PRO A 79 -7.52 -7.06 17.29
N LYS A 80 -8.76 -6.98 17.78
CA LYS A 80 -9.95 -6.85 16.91
C LYS A 80 -9.90 -5.62 16.00
N TRP A 81 -9.35 -4.50 16.49
CA TRP A 81 -9.22 -3.24 15.74
C TRP A 81 -8.18 -3.30 14.61
N MET A 82 -7.31 -4.31 14.57
CA MET A 82 -6.29 -4.51 13.53
C MET A 82 -6.78 -5.47 12.42
N LYS A 83 -8.00 -6.01 12.54
CA LYS A 83 -8.53 -6.96 11.56
C LYS A 83 -9.28 -6.21 10.48
N GLU A 84 -8.92 -6.51 9.24
CA GLU A 84 -9.57 -5.95 8.06
C GLU A 84 -10.54 -6.95 7.43
N SER A 85 -11.49 -6.42 6.65
CA SER A 85 -12.45 -7.16 5.86
C SER A 85 -11.78 -7.95 4.73
N ILE A 86 -12.44 -9.03 4.27
CA ILE A 86 -11.92 -9.86 3.18
C ILE A 86 -12.09 -9.09 1.87
N PRO A 87 -11.03 -8.94 1.05
CA PRO A 87 -11.11 -8.23 -0.21
C PRO A 87 -12.07 -8.92 -1.17
N GLY A 88 -12.95 -8.14 -1.81
CA GLY A 88 -13.96 -8.64 -2.74
C GLY A 88 -14.46 -7.57 -3.72
N GLY A 89 -15.29 -7.98 -4.69
CA GLY A 89 -15.89 -7.11 -5.69
C GLY A 89 -15.39 -7.32 -7.12
N GLU A 90 -16.12 -6.75 -8.08
CA GLU A 90 -15.85 -6.95 -9.52
C GLU A 90 -14.51 -6.34 -9.95
N LYS A 91 -14.17 -5.13 -9.47
CA LYS A 91 -12.88 -4.48 -9.75
C LYS A 91 -11.69 -5.30 -9.25
N TYR A 92 -11.78 -5.83 -8.02
CA TYR A 92 -10.76 -6.72 -7.46
C TYR A 92 -10.55 -7.95 -8.35
N GLY A 93 -11.63 -8.60 -8.78
CA GLY A 93 -11.56 -9.75 -9.69
C GLY A 93 -10.91 -9.41 -11.05
N LYS A 94 -11.23 -8.23 -11.62
CA LYS A 94 -10.64 -7.75 -12.89
C LYS A 94 -9.13 -7.53 -12.78
N ILE A 95 -8.69 -6.81 -11.75
CA ILE A 95 -7.26 -6.54 -11.53
C ILE A 95 -6.51 -7.86 -11.26
N LYS A 96 -7.04 -8.71 -10.38
CA LYS A 96 -6.45 -10.02 -10.08
C LYS A 96 -6.29 -10.88 -11.32
N LYS A 97 -7.32 -10.94 -12.18
CA LYS A 97 -7.26 -11.70 -13.42
C LYS A 97 -6.18 -11.16 -14.36
N LYS A 98 -6.12 -9.84 -14.53
CA LYS A 98 -5.12 -9.18 -15.39
C LYS A 98 -3.69 -9.39 -14.92
N LEU A 99 -3.44 -9.32 -13.61
CA LEU A 99 -2.12 -9.63 -13.03
C LEU A 99 -1.65 -11.03 -13.40
N ARG A 100 -2.55 -12.03 -13.35
CA ARG A 100 -2.23 -13.42 -13.72
C ARG A 100 -2.07 -13.60 -15.23
N GLU A 101 -2.89 -12.92 -16.04
CA GLU A 101 -2.79 -12.96 -17.51
C GLU A 101 -1.45 -12.40 -18.01
N LEU A 102 -0.94 -11.34 -17.37
CA LEU A 102 0.27 -10.64 -17.78
C LEU A 102 1.51 -11.01 -16.95
N ASN A 103 1.38 -12.00 -16.07
CA ASN A 103 2.44 -12.46 -15.15
C ASN A 103 3.11 -11.30 -14.37
N LEU A 104 2.29 -10.39 -13.85
CA LEU A 104 2.74 -9.21 -13.11
C LEU A 104 2.61 -9.40 -11.60
N HIS A 105 3.49 -8.73 -10.86
CA HIS A 105 3.53 -8.79 -9.40
C HIS A 105 3.11 -7.45 -8.77
N THR A 106 2.54 -7.52 -7.57
CA THR A 106 2.15 -6.34 -6.79
C THR A 106 2.60 -6.50 -5.35
N VAL A 107 3.02 -5.41 -4.72
CA VAL A 107 3.28 -5.41 -3.27
C VAL A 107 2.02 -5.77 -2.50
N CYS A 108 0.85 -5.40 -3.03
CA CYS A 108 -0.44 -5.72 -2.44
C CYS A 108 -0.58 -7.24 -2.19
N GLU A 109 -0.28 -8.08 -3.19
CA GLU A 109 -0.34 -9.54 -3.07
C GLU A 109 0.89 -10.12 -2.35
N GLU A 110 2.11 -9.74 -2.77
CA GLU A 110 3.35 -10.38 -2.29
C GLU A 110 3.65 -10.02 -0.83
N ALA A 111 3.34 -8.81 -0.39
CA ALA A 111 3.52 -8.38 1.00
C ALA A 111 2.32 -8.70 1.89
N LYS A 112 1.25 -9.33 1.36
CA LYS A 112 0.00 -9.63 2.09
C LYS A 112 -0.63 -8.38 2.72
N CYS A 113 -0.78 -7.32 1.92
CA CYS A 113 -1.30 -6.05 2.39
C CYS A 113 -2.75 -6.20 2.88
N PRO A 114 -3.08 -5.77 4.12
CA PRO A 114 -4.46 -5.82 4.62
C PRO A 114 -5.40 -4.88 3.86
N ASN A 115 -4.87 -3.79 3.28
CA ASN A 115 -5.66 -2.75 2.62
C ASN A 115 -5.96 -3.05 1.13
N LEU A 116 -5.62 -4.25 0.66
CA LEU A 116 -5.72 -4.61 -0.77
C LEU A 116 -7.12 -4.37 -1.34
N GLY A 117 -8.17 -4.71 -0.57
CA GLY A 117 -9.55 -4.57 -1.01
C GLY A 117 -9.96 -3.12 -1.24
N GLU A 118 -9.57 -2.23 -0.32
CA GLU A 118 -9.87 -0.81 -0.39
C GLU A 118 -9.10 -0.15 -1.54
N CYS A 119 -7.79 -0.38 -1.64
CA CYS A 119 -6.95 0.21 -2.68
C CYS A 119 -7.48 -0.11 -4.10
N TRP A 120 -7.77 -1.38 -4.38
CA TRP A 120 -8.16 -1.81 -5.73
C TRP A 120 -9.62 -1.45 -6.10
N SER A 121 -10.49 -1.30 -5.10
CA SER A 121 -11.89 -0.91 -5.34
C SER A 121 -12.07 0.62 -5.38
N GLY A 122 -11.18 1.36 -4.71
CA GLY A 122 -11.20 2.80 -4.50
C GLY A 122 -11.84 3.25 -3.18
N GLY A 123 -12.25 2.29 -2.33
CA GLY A 123 -12.86 2.56 -1.03
C GLY A 123 -14.08 3.50 -1.11
N GLU A 124 -14.28 4.29 -0.05
CA GLU A 124 -15.32 5.33 0.01
C GLU A 124 -14.97 6.56 -0.83
N THR A 125 -13.67 6.80 -1.05
CA THR A 125 -13.14 7.95 -1.79
C THR A 125 -13.29 7.82 -3.31
N GLY A 126 -13.58 6.63 -3.82
CA GLY A 126 -13.75 6.33 -5.24
C GLY A 126 -12.46 6.22 -6.06
N THR A 127 -11.33 6.73 -5.55
CA THR A 127 -10.03 6.68 -6.22
C THR A 127 -9.35 5.33 -6.01
N ALA A 128 -9.33 4.51 -7.06
CA ALA A 128 -8.61 3.23 -7.04
C ALA A 128 -7.11 3.44 -7.26
N THR A 129 -6.30 2.66 -6.55
CA THR A 129 -4.83 2.66 -6.63
C THR A 129 -4.30 1.23 -6.54
N ALA A 130 -3.11 1.03 -7.11
CA ALA A 130 -2.35 -0.21 -6.95
C ALA A 130 -0.86 0.10 -6.85
N THR A 131 -0.14 -0.81 -6.20
CA THR A 131 1.32 -0.76 -6.14
C THR A 131 1.90 -1.91 -6.95
N ILE A 132 2.44 -1.60 -8.13
CA ILE A 132 3.10 -2.59 -8.98
C ILE A 132 4.51 -2.82 -8.48
N MET A 133 4.88 -4.09 -8.40
CA MET A 133 6.24 -4.51 -8.09
C MET A 133 6.89 -5.06 -9.35
N ILE A 134 7.90 -4.35 -9.87
CA ILE A 134 8.66 -4.73 -11.06
C ILE A 134 9.92 -5.54 -10.66
N LEU A 135 10.56 -6.17 -11.65
CA LEU A 135 11.73 -7.06 -11.50
C LEU A 135 11.43 -8.39 -10.80
N GLY A 136 10.15 -8.81 -10.80
CA GLY A 136 9.68 -10.07 -10.26
C GLY A 136 9.22 -10.03 -8.79
N ASP A 137 8.99 -11.22 -8.21
CA ASP A 137 8.49 -11.43 -6.84
C ASP A 137 9.57 -11.79 -5.82
N THR A 138 10.83 -11.87 -6.26
CA THR A 138 11.93 -12.42 -5.48
C THR A 138 13.04 -11.40 -5.34
N CYS A 139 13.27 -10.97 -4.11
CA CYS A 139 14.29 -10.01 -3.74
C CYS A 139 15.64 -10.69 -3.49
N THR A 140 16.73 -10.03 -3.87
CA THR A 140 18.09 -10.47 -3.52
C THR A 140 18.41 -10.30 -2.03
N ARG A 141 17.61 -9.46 -1.33
CA ARG A 141 17.76 -9.14 0.09
C ARG A 141 16.67 -9.77 0.94
N GLY A 142 17.02 -10.07 2.20
CA GLY A 142 16.17 -10.75 3.16
C GLY A 142 15.79 -9.86 4.35
N CYS A 143 15.01 -8.80 4.11
CA CYS A 143 14.59 -7.91 5.19
C CYS A 143 13.68 -8.62 6.20
N ARG A 144 14.00 -8.52 7.49
CA ARG A 144 13.30 -9.25 8.57
C ARG A 144 11.81 -8.92 8.69
N PHE A 145 11.42 -7.74 8.24
CA PHE A 145 10.03 -7.27 8.26
C PHE A 145 9.30 -7.54 6.94
N CYS A 146 10.01 -7.85 5.86
CA CYS A 146 9.43 -7.99 4.52
C CYS A 146 8.92 -9.42 4.30
N ASN A 147 7.74 -9.54 3.68
CA ASN A 147 7.13 -10.85 3.35
C ASN A 147 7.40 -11.28 1.90
N VAL A 148 8.09 -10.45 1.11
CA VAL A 148 8.50 -10.78 -0.27
C VAL A 148 9.50 -11.95 -0.24
N LYS A 149 9.47 -12.80 -1.27
CA LYS A 149 10.37 -13.96 -1.37
C LYS A 149 11.82 -13.48 -1.46
N THR A 150 12.75 -14.26 -0.92
CA THR A 150 14.17 -13.95 -0.97
C THR A 150 14.95 -15.07 -1.63
N SER A 151 15.80 -14.72 -2.60
CA SER A 151 16.78 -15.63 -3.21
C SER A 151 17.98 -14.81 -3.66
N ARG A 152 19.20 -15.34 -3.48
CA ARG A 152 20.41 -14.68 -3.99
C ARG A 152 20.49 -14.69 -5.51
N ASN A 153 19.88 -15.68 -6.15
CA ASN A 153 19.90 -15.87 -7.59
C ASN A 153 18.45 -15.91 -8.07
N PRO A 154 17.78 -14.75 -8.15
CA PRO A 154 16.44 -14.67 -8.74
C PRO A 154 16.50 -14.94 -10.25
N LEU A 155 15.34 -15.19 -10.85
CA LEU A 155 15.24 -15.34 -12.30
C LEU A 155 15.57 -14.01 -13.01
N PRO A 156 16.06 -14.05 -14.26
CA PRO A 156 16.23 -12.86 -15.07
C PRO A 156 14.89 -12.10 -15.20
N PRO A 157 14.90 -10.76 -15.14
CA PRO A 157 13.69 -9.97 -15.35
C PRO A 157 13.17 -10.15 -16.77
N ASP A 158 11.85 -10.15 -16.95
CA ASP A 158 11.21 -10.26 -18.28
C ASP A 158 11.40 -8.95 -19.06
N PRO A 159 12.06 -8.96 -20.23
CA PRO A 159 12.21 -7.75 -21.05
C PRO A 159 10.88 -7.11 -21.48
N ASN A 160 9.78 -7.87 -21.52
CA ASN A 160 8.46 -7.36 -21.87
C ASN A 160 7.67 -6.83 -20.67
N GLU A 161 8.15 -7.02 -19.44
CA GLU A 161 7.50 -6.53 -18.21
C GLU A 161 7.15 -5.03 -18.28
N PRO A 162 8.02 -4.11 -18.77
CA PRO A 162 7.67 -2.69 -18.87
C PRO A 162 6.46 -2.41 -19.77
N SER A 163 6.34 -3.13 -20.89
CA SER A 163 5.20 -3.00 -21.80
C SER A 163 3.93 -3.57 -21.16
N ASN A 164 4.04 -4.77 -20.57
CA ASN A 164 2.93 -5.46 -19.92
C ASN A 164 2.36 -4.64 -18.75
N VAL A 165 3.24 -4.03 -17.95
CA VAL A 165 2.85 -3.13 -16.84
C VAL A 165 2.09 -1.92 -17.38
N ALA A 166 2.59 -1.27 -18.42
CA ALA A 166 1.95 -0.11 -19.02
C ALA A 166 0.54 -0.44 -19.57
N GLU A 167 0.42 -1.57 -20.28
CA GLU A 167 -0.86 -2.06 -20.79
C GLU A 167 -1.84 -2.44 -19.67
N ALA A 168 -1.35 -3.10 -18.62
CA ALA A 168 -2.15 -3.48 -17.47
C ALA A 168 -2.76 -2.26 -16.79
N ILE A 169 -1.93 -1.26 -16.47
CA ILE A 169 -2.36 -0.04 -15.79
C ILE A 169 -3.33 0.76 -16.66
N ALA A 170 -3.06 0.88 -17.96
CA ALA A 170 -3.98 1.53 -18.90
C ALA A 170 -5.34 0.83 -18.93
N SER A 171 -5.37 -0.51 -18.88
CA SER A 171 -6.61 -1.30 -18.90
C SER A 171 -7.46 -1.18 -17.62
N TRP A 172 -6.82 -0.95 -16.47
CA TRP A 172 -7.52 -0.82 -15.19
C TRP A 172 -8.17 0.54 -15.00
N GLY A 173 -7.70 1.56 -15.73
CA GLY A 173 -8.21 2.92 -15.61
C GLY A 173 -7.87 3.56 -14.25
N LEU A 174 -6.72 3.22 -13.65
CA LEU A 174 -6.27 3.84 -12.39
C LEU A 174 -5.72 5.24 -12.64
N ASP A 175 -6.10 6.19 -11.80
CA ASP A 175 -5.63 7.58 -11.90
C ASP A 175 -4.28 7.81 -11.21
N TYR A 176 -3.99 6.97 -10.21
CA TYR A 176 -2.78 6.99 -9.41
C TYR A 176 -2.17 5.60 -9.33
N ILE A 177 -0.86 5.51 -9.51
CA ILE A 177 -0.11 4.27 -9.36
C ILE A 177 1.17 4.51 -8.56
N VAL A 178 1.50 3.53 -7.73
CA VAL A 178 2.83 3.43 -7.13
C VAL A 178 3.61 2.34 -7.85
N ILE A 179 4.82 2.67 -8.30
CA ILE A 179 5.76 1.71 -8.87
C ILE A 179 6.88 1.51 -7.87
N THR A 180 7.16 0.26 -7.55
CA THR A 180 8.29 -0.16 -6.71
C THR A 180 8.96 -1.36 -7.35
N SER A 181 10.17 -1.68 -6.90
CA SER A 181 10.87 -2.89 -7.33
C SER A 181 11.34 -3.70 -6.12
N VAL A 182 11.68 -4.96 -6.38
CA VAL A 182 12.58 -5.70 -5.48
C VAL A 182 14.01 -5.22 -5.64
N ASP A 183 14.87 -5.48 -4.64
CA ASP A 183 16.30 -5.23 -4.79
C ASP A 183 16.93 -6.31 -5.68
N ARG A 184 17.65 -5.87 -6.71
CA ARG A 184 18.34 -6.70 -7.72
C ARG A 184 19.83 -6.41 -7.72
N ASP A 185 20.50 -6.75 -6.62
CA ASP A 185 21.95 -6.57 -6.49
C ASP A 185 22.75 -7.43 -7.49
N ASP A 186 22.10 -8.40 -8.14
CA ASP A 186 22.68 -9.22 -9.22
C ASP A 186 22.78 -8.49 -10.57
N LEU A 187 22.03 -7.40 -10.76
CA LEU A 187 22.06 -6.61 -12.00
C LEU A 187 23.07 -5.46 -11.90
N PRO A 188 23.83 -5.17 -12.97
CA PRO A 188 24.84 -4.11 -12.94
C PRO A 188 24.25 -2.71 -12.74
N ASP A 189 23.04 -2.47 -13.23
CA ASP A 189 22.29 -1.22 -13.08
C ASP A 189 21.27 -1.28 -11.92
N GLN A 190 21.26 -2.39 -11.18
CA GLN A 190 20.35 -2.72 -10.08
C GLN A 190 18.86 -2.60 -10.46
N GLY A 191 18.53 -2.62 -11.76
CA GLY A 191 17.16 -2.48 -12.28
C GLY A 191 16.73 -1.06 -12.66
N SER A 192 17.62 -0.07 -12.63
CA SER A 192 17.27 1.33 -12.96
C SER A 192 16.81 1.54 -14.39
N GLY A 193 17.41 0.86 -15.37
CA GLY A 193 16.99 0.93 -16.76
C GLY A 193 15.57 0.41 -16.95
N HIS A 194 15.26 -0.70 -16.29
CA HIS A 194 13.94 -1.32 -16.32
C HIS A 194 12.87 -0.39 -15.75
N PHE A 195 13.15 0.25 -14.60
CA PHE A 195 12.25 1.21 -13.98
C PHE A 195 11.94 2.40 -14.90
N VAL A 196 12.97 2.98 -15.52
CA VAL A 196 12.83 4.11 -16.45
C VAL A 196 12.00 3.71 -17.67
N GLU A 197 12.25 2.53 -18.24
CA GLU A 197 11.51 2.03 -19.39
C GLU A 197 10.01 1.84 -19.06
N THR A 198 9.70 1.30 -17.87
CA THR A 198 8.31 1.16 -17.41
C THR A 198 7.59 2.50 -17.33
N VAL A 199 8.23 3.51 -16.72
CA VAL A 199 7.66 4.86 -16.59
C VAL A 199 7.43 5.49 -17.97
N GLN A 200 8.39 5.38 -18.89
CA GLN A 200 8.29 5.94 -20.24
C GLN A 200 7.14 5.31 -21.02
N LYS A 201 7.05 3.97 -21.05
CA LYS A 201 5.96 3.26 -21.73
C LYS A 201 4.59 3.60 -21.13
N LEU A 202 4.52 3.70 -19.81
CA LEU A 202 3.28 4.07 -19.13
C LEU A 202 2.84 5.49 -19.48
N LYS A 203 3.75 6.46 -19.53
CA LYS A 203 3.44 7.85 -19.91
C LYS A 203 3.07 8.01 -21.38
N ILE A 204 3.60 7.16 -22.26
CA ILE A 204 3.17 7.10 -23.67
C ILE A 204 1.71 6.65 -23.78
N LEU A 205 1.30 5.63 -23.02
CA LEU A 205 -0.07 5.10 -23.07
C LEU A 205 -1.08 5.95 -22.29
N LYS A 206 -0.67 6.50 -21.14
CA LYS A 206 -1.52 7.32 -20.27
C LYS A 206 -0.71 8.53 -19.74
N PRO A 207 -0.66 9.65 -20.48
CA PRO A 207 0.14 10.82 -20.10
C PRO A 207 -0.31 11.46 -18.79
N ASP A 208 -1.62 11.46 -18.52
CA ASP A 208 -2.23 12.10 -17.36
C ASP A 208 -2.14 11.30 -16.05
N ILE A 209 -1.61 10.07 -16.09
CA ILE A 209 -1.50 9.24 -14.87
C ILE A 209 -0.51 9.84 -13.88
N LEU A 210 -0.86 9.79 -12.60
CA LEU A 210 0.04 10.16 -11.51
C LEU A 210 0.88 8.95 -11.09
N ILE A 211 2.20 9.12 -11.09
CA ILE A 211 3.16 8.05 -10.78
C ILE A 211 3.96 8.44 -9.55
N GLU A 212 3.93 7.59 -8.53
CA GLU A 212 4.86 7.63 -7.40
C GLU A 212 5.86 6.48 -7.52
N ALA A 213 7.14 6.79 -7.33
CA ALA A 213 8.21 5.81 -7.29
C ALA A 213 8.62 5.55 -5.83
N LEU A 214 8.47 4.31 -5.37
CA LEU A 214 9.05 3.85 -4.11
C LEU A 214 10.33 3.07 -4.43
N VAL A 215 11.47 3.58 -3.95
CA VAL A 215 12.78 3.14 -4.40
C VAL A 215 13.62 2.60 -3.24
N GLY A 216 14.23 1.43 -3.45
CA GLY A 216 15.25 0.87 -2.55
C GLY A 216 16.57 1.64 -2.59
N LYS A 217 17.43 1.40 -1.59
CA LYS A 217 18.74 2.06 -1.45
C LYS A 217 19.67 1.75 -2.62
N SER A 218 19.73 0.48 -3.04
CA SER A 218 20.51 0.01 -4.20
C SER A 218 20.15 0.80 -5.46
N LEU A 219 18.87 0.75 -5.81
CA LEU A 219 18.32 1.40 -6.99
C LEU A 219 18.48 2.94 -6.96
N SER A 220 18.47 3.59 -5.79
CA SER A 220 18.71 5.04 -5.66
C SER A 220 20.13 5.48 -6.05
N LYS A 221 21.11 4.59 -5.87
CA LYS A 221 22.54 4.85 -6.13
C LYS A 221 22.99 4.44 -7.51
N SER A 222 22.21 3.62 -8.21
CA SER A 222 22.59 3.15 -9.54
C SER A 222 22.48 4.24 -10.59
N SER A 223 23.34 4.14 -11.60
CA SER A 223 23.44 5.12 -12.69
C SER A 223 23.05 4.47 -14.01
N PHE A 224 22.09 5.08 -14.70
CA PHE A 224 21.71 4.71 -16.07
C PHE A 224 22.14 5.83 -17.02
N GLY A 225 22.92 5.49 -18.06
CA GLY A 225 23.42 6.47 -19.04
C GLY A 225 24.30 7.58 -18.45
N GLY A 226 25.07 7.29 -17.39
CA GLY A 226 25.96 8.26 -16.74
C GLY A 226 25.26 9.25 -15.80
N LYS A 227 23.98 9.05 -15.50
CA LYS A 227 23.20 9.87 -14.56
C LYS A 227 22.64 8.97 -13.45
N ASN A 228 22.67 9.44 -12.21
CA ASN A 228 22.01 8.77 -11.09
C ASN A 228 20.54 8.55 -11.44
N MET A 229 19.94 7.43 -11.05
CA MET A 229 18.55 7.10 -11.42
C MET A 229 17.57 8.21 -11.06
N THR A 230 17.77 8.87 -9.92
CA THR A 230 16.98 10.02 -9.48
C THR A 230 17.06 11.21 -10.43
N ASN A 231 18.19 11.38 -11.12
CA ASN A 231 18.42 12.36 -12.18
C ASN A 231 18.01 11.84 -13.57
N ALA A 232 17.98 10.52 -13.79
CA ALA A 232 17.48 9.91 -15.03
C ALA A 232 15.95 10.02 -15.10
N ILE A 233 15.27 9.68 -14.00
CA ILE A 233 13.85 9.97 -13.75
C ILE A 233 13.64 11.49 -13.66
N GLY A 234 14.55 12.23 -13.02
CA GLY A 234 14.46 13.67 -12.81
C GLY A 234 14.66 14.55 -14.04
N ASN A 235 15.30 14.08 -15.11
CA ASN A 235 15.29 14.77 -16.42
C ASN A 235 13.93 14.61 -17.13
N HIS A 236 13.16 13.60 -16.73
CA HIS A 236 11.74 13.41 -17.02
C HIS A 236 10.89 13.88 -15.83
N ARG A 237 11.19 15.06 -15.28
CA ARG A 237 10.53 15.60 -14.07
C ARG A 237 9.01 15.76 -14.20
N SER A 238 8.46 15.64 -15.40
CA SER A 238 7.02 15.60 -15.70
C SER A 238 6.37 14.23 -15.50
N ASP A 239 7.17 13.17 -15.47
CA ASP A 239 6.70 11.80 -15.67
C ASP A 239 6.55 11.03 -14.35
N VAL A 240 7.33 11.37 -13.32
CA VAL A 240 7.15 10.86 -11.95
C VAL A 240 6.86 12.02 -11.01
N ASN A 241 5.70 11.95 -10.34
CA ASN A 241 5.18 13.02 -9.50
C ASN A 241 5.85 13.06 -8.13
N GLN A 242 6.26 11.90 -7.60
CA GLN A 242 6.88 11.79 -6.30
C GLN A 242 7.85 10.60 -6.25
N VAL A 243 9.01 10.79 -5.61
CA VAL A 243 9.99 9.73 -5.35
C VAL A 243 10.19 9.62 -3.85
N ASN A 244 9.88 8.45 -3.29
CA ASN A 244 10.05 8.13 -1.88
C ASN A 244 11.13 7.05 -1.73
N TYR A 245 11.97 7.19 -0.71
CA TYR A 245 12.99 6.19 -0.38
C TYR A 245 12.57 5.43 0.86
N GLY A 246 12.75 4.10 0.85
CA GLY A 246 12.62 3.30 2.06
C GLY A 246 13.59 3.80 3.14
N THR A 247 13.16 3.79 4.40
CA THR A 247 13.97 4.19 5.57
C THR A 247 15.32 3.48 5.51
N SER A 248 16.36 4.26 5.26
CA SER A 248 17.73 3.79 5.00
C SER A 248 18.74 4.45 5.94
N ASP A 249 18.29 4.73 7.17
CA ASP A 249 19.19 4.99 8.29
C ASP A 249 20.00 3.71 8.57
N GLU A 250 21.11 3.78 9.32
CA GLU A 250 21.98 2.62 9.61
C GLU A 250 21.20 1.39 10.14
N GLU A 251 20.07 1.60 10.80
CA GLU A 251 19.15 0.55 11.25
C GLU A 251 18.48 -0.24 10.10
N GLY A 252 18.24 0.39 8.95
CA GLY A 252 17.66 -0.24 7.76
C GLY A 252 18.60 -1.24 7.09
N SER A 253 19.91 -0.96 7.09
CA SER A 253 20.95 -1.91 6.67
C SER A 253 20.98 -3.14 7.59
N PHE A 254 20.77 -2.96 8.89
CA PHE A 254 20.66 -4.05 9.85
C PHE A 254 19.38 -4.89 9.65
N ALA A 255 18.27 -4.22 9.35
CA ALA A 255 16.98 -4.87 9.11
C ALA A 255 16.97 -5.70 7.81
N CYS A 256 17.67 -5.24 6.77
CA CYS A 256 17.80 -5.90 5.47
C CYS A 256 19.02 -6.83 5.34
N GLY A 257 19.83 -6.93 6.39
CA GLY A 257 20.94 -7.88 6.46
C GLY A 257 22.11 -7.53 5.53
N GLU A 258 22.40 -6.24 5.29
CA GLU A 258 23.55 -5.79 4.49
C GLU A 258 24.93 -6.10 5.12
N GLY A 259 25.06 -7.11 6.00
CA GLY A 259 26.30 -7.36 6.74
C GLY A 259 26.43 -8.69 7.49
N PHE A 260 25.83 -9.78 7.00
CA PHE A 260 26.08 -11.13 7.55
C PHE A 260 26.12 -12.16 6.42
N TYR A 261 27.12 -12.02 5.54
CA TYR A 261 27.63 -13.13 4.73
C TYR A 261 29.13 -13.21 4.95
N ASP A 262 29.52 -13.54 6.17
CA ASP A 262 30.78 -14.24 6.38
C ASP A 262 30.45 -15.73 6.48
N ASP A 263 31.20 -16.49 5.68
CA ASP A 263 31.23 -17.93 5.57
C ASP A 263 31.38 -18.60 6.95
N GLU A 264 30.33 -19.25 7.44
CA GLU A 264 30.39 -20.52 8.18
C GLU A 264 28.96 -20.89 8.62
N ILE A 265 28.46 -22.02 8.11
CA ILE A 265 27.76 -23.08 8.85
C ILE A 265 27.45 -24.18 7.82
N VAL A 266 28.21 -25.26 7.98
CA VAL A 266 27.93 -26.64 7.56
C VAL A 266 26.77 -27.18 8.40
#